data_AF-C9Z8K3-F1
#
_entry.id   AF-C9Z8K3-F1
#
_cell.length_a   1.000
_cell.length_b   1.000
_cell.length_c   1.000
_cell.angle_alpha   90.00
_cell.angle_beta   90.00
_cell.angle_gamma   90.00
#
_symmetry.space_group_name_H-M   'P 1'
#
loop_
_entity.id
_entity.type
_entity.pdbx_description
1 polymer ?
#
loop_
_entity_poly.entity_id
_entity_poly.type
_entity_poly.pdbx_seq_one_letter_code
_entity_poly.pdbx_strand_id
1 'polypeptide(L)' 'MDVPLWLALLCVGVLGVKLIRPPWWLITVLLLSGYLIADSLLAPVINSLVK' A
#
# COMPACT_ATOMS: atom_id res chain seq x y z
N MET A 1 23.17 -14.85 11.24
CA MET A 1 22.42 -13.63 11.62
C MET A 1 21.09 -13.71 10.89
N ASP A 2 20.05 -14.14 11.60
CA ASP A 2 18.71 -14.37 11.04
C ASP A 2 17.94 -13.06 10.98
N VAL A 3 17.87 -12.48 9.79
CA VAL A 3 17.09 -11.26 9.57
C VAL A 3 15.62 -11.65 9.41
N PRO A 4 14.70 -11.07 10.19
CA PRO A 4 13.28 -11.32 10.02
C PRO A 4 12.82 -10.94 8.61
N LEU A 5 12.01 -11.80 7.97
CA LEU A 5 11.51 -11.58 6.61
C LEU A 5 10.73 -10.26 6.47
N TRP A 6 9.98 -9.87 7.51
CA TRP A 6 9.28 -8.58 7.52
C TRP A 6 10.27 -7.40 7.43
N LEU A 7 11.41 -7.48 8.14
CA LEU A 7 12.44 -6.44 8.10
C LEU A 7 13.06 -6.35 6.71
N ALA A 8 13.33 -7.50 6.08
CA ALA A 8 13.83 -7.54 4.71
C ALA A 8 12.85 -6.90 3.72
N LEU A 9 11.55 -7.22 3.83
CA LEU A 9 10.48 -6.63 3.02
C LEU A 9 10.36 -5.12 3.21
N LEU A 10 10.42 -4.65 4.46
CA LEU A 10 10.35 -3.23 4.79
C LEU A 10 11.56 -2.49 4.20
N CYS A 11 12.77 -3.03 4.36
CA CYS A 11 13.98 -2.48 3.76
C CYS A 11 13.90 -2.41 2.23
N VAL A 12 13.45 -3.48 1.57
CA VAL A 12 13.29 -3.50 0.11
C VAL A 12 12.24 -2.49 -0.35
N GLY A 13 11.11 -2.37 0.36
CA GLY A 13 10.09 -1.36 0.07
C GLY A 13 10.61 0.06 0.20
N VAL A 14 11.32 0.38 1.30
CA VAL A 14 11.91 1.71 1.53
C VAL A 14 13.00 2.01 0.49
N LEU A 15 13.87 1.05 0.18
CA LEU A 15 14.91 1.21 -0.83
C LEU A 15 14.31 1.39 -2.22
N GLY A 16 13.29 0.62 -2.59
CA GLY A 16 12.57 0.75 -3.86
C GLY A 16 11.96 2.15 -4.03
N VAL A 17 11.26 2.66 -3.00
CA VAL A 17 10.71 4.02 -3.01
C VAL A 17 11.83 5.06 -3.10
N LYS A 18 12.94 4.88 -2.39
CA LYS A 18 14.04 5.84 -2.40
C LYS A 18 14.82 5.85 -3.73
N LEU A 19 14.93 4.71 -4.40
CA LEU A 19 15.68 4.54 -5.65
C LEU A 19 14.89 5.01 -6.87
N ILE A 20 13.60 4.66 -6.93
CA ILE A 20 12.72 5.01 -8.06
C ILE A 20 12.14 6.42 -7.90
N ARG A 21 12.14 6.96 -6.67
CA ARG A 21 11.43 8.21 -6.28
C ARG A 21 10.04 8.29 -6.91
N PRO A 22 9.18 7.26 -6.72
CA PRO A 22 7.86 7.30 -7.28
C PRO A 22 7.12 8.53 -6.73
N PRO A 23 6.29 9.19 -7.55
CA PRO A 23 5.47 10.30 -7.07
C PRO A 23 4.60 9.81 -5.91
N TRP A 24 4.52 10.61 -4.83
CA TRP A 24 3.77 10.28 -3.62
C TRP A 24 2.32 9.85 -3.91
N TRP A 25 1.72 10.42 -4.96
CA TRP A 25 0.39 10.04 -5.44
C TRP A 25 0.27 8.57 -5.83
N LEU A 26 1.29 7.96 -6.46
CA LEU A 26 1.25 6.53 -6.80
C LEU A 26 1.22 5.66 -5.55
N ILE A 27 1.97 6.05 -4.51
CA ILE A 27 1.97 5.36 -3.22
C ILE A 27 0.58 5.47 -2.58
N THR A 28 0.00 6.68 -2.57
CA THR A 28 -1.34 6.91 -2.03
C THR A 28 -2.40 6.10 -2.76
N VAL A 29 -2.39 6.09 -4.10
CA VAL A 29 -3.36 5.33 -4.90
C VAL A 29 -3.19 3.83 -4.68
N LEU A 30 -1.95 3.31 -4.58
CA LEU A 30 -1.68 1.89 -4.32
C LEU A 30 -2.11 1.48 -2.89
N LEU A 31 -1.83 2.30 -1.89
CA LEU A 31 -2.28 2.06 -0.52
C LEU A 31 -3.80 2.12 -0.41
N LEU A 32 -4.40 3.13 -1.05
CA LEU A 32 -5.85 3.32 -1.06
C LEU A 32 -6.53 2.15 -1.77
N SER A 33 -6.10 1.79 -2.97
CA SER A 33 -6.69 0.67 -3.72
C SER A 33 -6.55 -0.66 -2.97
N GLY A 34 -5.38 -0.96 -2.40
CA GLY A 34 -5.17 -2.15 -1.57
C GLY A 34 -6.06 -2.17 -0.31
N TYR A 35 -6.20 -1.02 0.36
CA TYR A 35 -7.09 -0.87 1.51
C TYR A 35 -8.56 -1.09 1.13
N LEU A 36 -9.00 -0.61 -0.04
CA LEU A 36 -10.37 -0.78 -0.51
C LEU A 36 -10.68 -2.21 -0.94
N ILE A 37 -9.70 -2.92 -1.52
CA ILE A 37 -9.82 -4.33 -1.91
C ILE A 37 -9.90 -5.26 -0.70
N ALA A 38 -9.29 -4.89 0.42
CA ALA A 38 -9.22 -5.72 1.63
C ALA A 38 -10.54 -5.79 2.44
N ASP A 39 -11.70 -5.60 1.82
CA ASP A 39 -13.02 -5.54 2.49
C ASP A 39 -13.02 -4.60 3.72
N SER A 40 -12.37 -3.46 3.55
CA SER A 40 -12.13 -2.54 4.67
C SER A 40 -13.39 -1.76 5.07
N LEU A 41 -13.33 -1.06 6.20
CA LEU A 41 -14.46 -0.30 6.80
C LEU A 41 -15.11 0.72 5.84
N LEU A 42 -14.42 1.14 4.78
CA LEU A 42 -14.93 2.05 3.74
C LEU A 42 -15.56 1.33 2.54
N ALA A 43 -15.43 0.01 2.43
CA ALA A 43 -16.06 -0.81 1.40
C ALA A 43 -17.59 -0.58 1.30
N PRO A 44 -18.38 -0.55 2.40
CA PRO A 44 -19.81 -0.27 2.30
C PRO A 44 -20.12 1.16 1.81
N VAL A 45 -19.29 2.14 2.16
CA VAL A 45 -19.48 3.55 1.73
C VAL A 45 -19.24 3.71 0.24
N ILE A 46 -18.20 3.07 -0.30
CA ILE A 46 -17.89 3.14 -1.74
C ILE A 46 -18.90 2.34 -2.56
N ASN A 47 -19.32 1.17 -2.07
CA ASN A 47 -20.36 0.40 -2.74
C ASN A 47 -21.70 1.17 -2.80
N SER A 48 -21.95 2.05 -1.83
CA SER A 48 -23.11 2.95 -1.84
C SER A 48 -22.97 4.16 -2.77
N LEU A 49 -21.75 4.58 -3.15
CA LEU A 49 -21.50 5.73 -4.04
C LEU A 49 -21.41 5.32 -5.52
N VAL A 50 -21.11 4.04 -5.79
CA VAL A 50 -21.02 3.47 -7.14
C VAL A 50 -22.39 3.04 -7.68
N LYS A 51 -23.42 3.02 -6.82
CA LYS A 51 -24.81 2.68 -7.19
C LYS A 51 -25.63 3.93 -7.48
#